data_AF-A0A524IQN8-F1
#
_entry.id   AF-A0A524IQN8-F1
#
_cell.length_a   1.000
_cell.length_b   1.000
_cell.length_c   1.000
_cell.angle_alpha   90.00
_cell.angle_beta   90.00
_cell.angle_gamma   90.00
#
_symmetry.space_group_name_H-M   'P 1'
#
loop_
_entity.id
_entity.type
_entity.pdbx_description
1 polymer ?
#
loop_
_entity_poly.entity_id
_entity_poly.type
_entity_poly.pdbx_seq_one_letter_code
_entity_poly.pdbx_strand_id
1 'polypeptide(L)'
;MSLYRVHFKWKEKEVELSARKLDLTHPYFVSIKDLVFDSKPRLIIDPSLDEVLKTFGSAHHLMIPFQTVSLIEEISENKEAPEKKVMPFTLVENNEPKEDKNRPE
;
A
#
# COMPACT_ATOMS: atom_id res chain seq x y z
N MET A 1 5.44 17.33 2.63
CA MET A 1 6.66 16.71 3.19
C MET A 1 6.90 15.38 2.49
N SER A 2 8.13 14.87 2.53
CA SER A 2 8.43 13.52 2.02
C SER A 2 7.98 12.48 3.05
N LEU A 3 7.31 11.43 2.57
CA LEU A 3 6.96 10.24 3.33
C LEU A 3 7.83 9.08 2.83
N TYR A 4 8.50 8.38 3.73
CA TYR A 4 9.34 7.25 3.38
C TYR A 4 8.60 5.95 3.67
N ARG A 5 8.62 5.02 2.73
CA ARG A 5 8.02 3.69 2.88
C ARG A 5 9.12 2.66 2.83
N VAL A 6 9.30 1.92 3.91
CA VAL A 6 10.37 0.95 4.06
C VAL A 6 9.77 -0.46 4.07
N HIS A 7 10.20 -1.26 3.11
CA HIS A 7 9.86 -2.68 3.00
C HIS A 7 10.99 -3.51 3.58
N PHE A 8 10.68 -4.39 4.51
CA PHE A 8 11.68 -5.24 5.15
C PHE A 8 11.10 -6.57 5.59
N LYS A 9 11.99 -7.56 5.74
CA LYS A 9 11.62 -8.89 6.22
C LYS A 9 11.67 -8.94 7.76
N TRP A 10 10.58 -9.37 8.39
CA TRP A 10 10.49 -9.59 9.84
C TRP A 10 9.77 -10.90 10.14
N LYS A 11 10.40 -11.79 10.91
CA LYS A 11 9.86 -13.14 11.23
C LYS A 11 9.34 -13.89 9.99
N GLU A 12 10.13 -13.85 8.92
CA GLU A 12 9.81 -14.47 7.62
C GLU A 12 8.66 -13.83 6.83
N LYS A 13 7.99 -12.81 7.36
CA LYS A 13 6.98 -12.01 6.66
C LYS A 13 7.60 -10.76 6.06
N GLU A 14 7.05 -10.31 4.93
CA GLU A 14 7.30 -8.95 4.46
C GLU A 14 6.43 -7.96 5.24
N VAL A 15 7.06 -6.88 5.67
CA VAL A 15 6.42 -5.80 6.43
C VAL A 15 6.75 -4.48 5.75
N GLU A 16 5.74 -3.62 5.68
CA GLU A 16 5.84 -2.27 5.14
C GLU A 16 5.57 -1.26 6.27
N LEU A 17 6.45 -0.28 6.43
CA LEU A 17 6.27 0.82 7.37
C LEU A 17 6.48 2.17 6.71
N SER A 18 5.56 3.10 6.97
CA SER A 18 5.66 4.49 6.53
C SER A 18 6.19 5.38 7.67
N ALA A 19 7.09 6.31 7.36
CA ALA A 19 7.74 7.18 8.32
C ALA A 19 8.02 8.57 7.72
N ARG A 20 8.00 9.62 8.55
CA ARG A 20 8.30 10.99 8.08
C ARG A 20 9.79 11.30 8.02
N LYS A 21 10.61 10.54 8.73
CA LYS A 21 12.05 10.74 8.81
C LYS A 21 12.79 9.43 8.54
N LEU A 22 13.78 9.52 7.67
CA LEU A 22 14.70 8.44 7.31
C LEU A 22 16.13 8.91 7.59
N ASP A 23 16.91 8.06 8.23
CA ASP A 23 18.32 8.29 8.52
C ASP A 23 19.14 7.05 8.14
N LEU A 24 20.08 7.26 7.21
CA LEU A 24 20.96 6.24 6.64
C LEU A 24 22.42 6.40 7.11
N THR A 25 22.67 7.24 8.12
CA THR A 25 24.03 7.52 8.60
C THR A 25 24.64 6.36 9.39
N HIS A 26 23.82 5.44 9.91
CA HIS A 26 24.30 4.23 10.55
C HIS A 26 24.70 3.17 9.51
N PRO A 27 25.92 2.61 9.57
CA PRO A 27 26.47 1.76 8.51
C PRO A 27 25.74 0.42 8.32
N TYR A 28 24.98 -0.03 9.32
CA TYR A 28 24.29 -1.33 9.30
C TYR A 28 22.78 -1.23 9.49
N PHE A 29 22.26 -0.03 9.76
CA PHE A 29 20.86 0.14 10.12
C PHE A 29 20.25 1.31 9.38
N VAL A 30 19.06 1.06 8.86
CA VAL A 30 18.14 2.08 8.39
C VAL A 30 17.34 2.56 9.59
N SER A 31 17.49 3.82 9.95
CA SER A 31 16.74 4.43 11.04
C SER A 31 15.52 5.16 10.51
N ILE A 32 14.33 4.80 11.00
CA ILE A 32 13.08 5.51 10.71
C ILE A 32 12.46 6.08 11.98
N LYS A 33 11.91 7.29 11.88
CA LYS A 33 11.25 7.98 12.99
C LYS A 33 9.93 8.59 12.54
N ASP A 34 9.05 8.78 13.53
CA ASP A 34 7.72 9.34 13.33
C ASP A 34 6.90 8.46 12.37
N LEU A 35 6.66 7.22 12.80
CA LEU A 35 5.87 6.24 12.05
C LEU A 35 4.46 6.77 11.78
N VAL A 36 3.98 6.53 10.56
CA VAL A 36 2.67 6.94 10.09
C VAL A 36 1.86 5.67 9.80
N PHE A 37 0.75 5.52 10.51
CA PHE A 37 -0.21 4.45 10.28
C PHE A 37 -1.48 5.05 9.68
N ASP A 38 -1.99 4.45 8.60
CA ASP A 38 -3.25 4.86 7.98
C ASP A 38 -4.41 4.45 8.90
N SER A 39 -4.84 5.37 9.77
CA SER A 39 -5.87 5.14 10.78
C SER A 39 -7.30 5.15 10.24
N LYS A 40 -7.48 5.18 8.92
CA LYS A 40 -8.82 5.18 8.31
C LYS A 40 -9.57 3.93 8.79
N PRO A 41 -10.75 4.08 9.42
CA PRO A 41 -11.53 2.96 9.90
C PRO A 41 -12.01 2.15 8.68
N ARG A 42 -11.29 1.09 8.35
CA ARG A 42 -11.68 0.14 7.31
C ARG A 42 -12.60 -0.89 7.97
N LEU A 43 -13.80 -1.07 7.40
CA LEU A 43 -14.78 -2.08 7.82
C LEU A 43 -14.21 -3.51 7.80
N ILE A 44 -13.09 -3.70 7.09
CA ILE A 44 -12.31 -4.94 7.03
C ILE A 44 -10.99 -4.68 7.78
N ILE A 45 -10.81 -5.37 8.90
CA ILE A 45 -9.56 -5.35 9.68
C ILE A 45 -8.61 -6.35 9.04
N ASP A 46 -7.48 -5.87 8.51
CA ASP A 46 -6.38 -6.73 8.09
C ASP A 46 -5.61 -7.20 9.35
N PRO A 47 -5.60 -8.50 9.68
CA PRO A 47 -4.89 -9.01 10.87
C PRO A 47 -3.39 -8.73 10.82
N SER A 48 -2.80 -8.61 9.63
CA SER A 48 -1.38 -8.28 9.47
C SER A 48 -1.09 -6.86 9.94
N LEU A 49 -2.01 -5.92 9.67
CA LEU A 49 -1.89 -4.52 10.08
C LEU A 49 -2.04 -4.38 11.60
N ASP A 50 -2.93 -5.15 12.23
CA ASP A 50 -3.07 -5.20 13.69
C ASP A 50 -1.81 -5.76 14.36
N GLU A 51 -1.19 -6.80 13.80
CA GLU A 51 0.10 -7.33 14.29
C GLU A 51 1.21 -6.28 14.19
N VAL A 52 1.28 -5.55 13.08
CA VAL A 52 2.25 -4.46 12.86
C VAL A 52 2.02 -3.33 13.86
N LEU A 53 0.77 -2.89 14.08
CA LEU A 53 0.44 -1.87 15.08
C LEU A 53 0.78 -2.31 16.50
N LYS A 54 0.48 -3.55 16.87
CA LYS A 54 0.84 -4.08 18.20
C LYS A 54 2.35 -4.18 18.39
N THR A 55 3.07 -4.51 17.33
CA THR A 55 4.53 -4.72 17.39
C THR A 55 5.30 -3.40 17.37
N PHE A 56 4.92 -2.47 16.49
CA PHE A 56 5.69 -1.26 16.19
C PHE A 56 4.97 0.05 16.52
N GLY A 57 3.67 0.02 16.83
CA GLY A 57 2.85 1.22 17.01
C GLY A 57 3.25 2.12 18.19
N SER A 58 3.96 1.58 19.19
CA SER A 58 4.51 2.37 20.31
C SER A 58 5.96 2.82 20.09
N ALA A 59 6.61 2.38 19.01
CA ALA A 59 8.01 2.69 18.75
C ALA A 59 8.15 4.08 18.11
N HIS A 60 8.86 4.99 18.79
CA HIS A 60 9.18 6.31 18.23
C HIS A 60 10.28 6.22 17.16
N HIS A 61 11.26 5.33 17.36
CA HIS A 61 12.43 5.17 16.51
C HIS A 61 12.68 3.69 16.29
N LEU A 62 12.74 3.28 15.02
CA LEU A 62 13.07 1.93 14.62
C LEU A 62 14.42 1.91 13.92
N MET A 63 15.27 0.94 14.28
CA MET A 63 16.54 0.67 13.60
C MET A 63 16.42 -0.70 12.91
N ILE A 64 16.25 -0.67 11.59
CA ILE A 64 16.04 -1.87 10.78
C ILE A 64 17.38 -2.27 10.18
N PRO A 65 17.85 -3.52 10.35
CA PRO A 65 19.10 -3.95 9.76
C PRO A 65 19.07 -3.84 8.23
N PHE A 66 20.08 -3.24 7.63
CA PHE A 66 20.11 -2.92 6.20
C PHE A 66 19.93 -4.18 5.33
N GLN A 67 20.47 -5.32 5.75
CA GLN A 67 20.33 -6.60 5.05
C GLN A 67 18.90 -7.15 4.99
N THR A 68 18.00 -6.65 5.85
CA THR A 68 16.60 -7.08 5.89
C THR A 68 15.69 -6.17 5.06
N VAL A 69 16.19 -5.00 4.65
CA VAL A 69 15.45 -4.01 3.87
C VAL A 69 15.50 -4.42 2.41
N SER A 70 14.32 -4.59 1.80
CA SER A 70 14.17 -4.93 0.39
C SER A 70 14.02 -3.68 -0.50
N LEU A 71 13.31 -2.66 -0.01
CA LEU A 71 13.01 -1.45 -0.77
C LEU A 71 12.77 -0.26 0.16
N ILE A 72 13.24 0.92 -0.25
CA ILE A 72 12.89 2.20 0.37
C ILE A 72 12.32 3.10 -0.72
N GLU A 73 11.10 3.59 -0.53
CA GLU A 73 10.45 4.56 -1.41
C GLU A 73 10.39 5.93 -0.74
N GLU A 74 10.60 6.98 -1.51
CA GLU A 74 10.30 8.35 -1.11
C GLU A 74 9.06 8.85 -1.87
N ILE A 75 8.01 9.13 -1.13
CA ILE A 75 6.70 9.53 -1.64
C ILE A 75 6.50 11.01 -1.30
N SER A 76 6.13 11.81 -2.30
CA SER A 76 5.67 13.17 -2.03
C SER A 76 4.24 13.11 -1.49
N GLU A 77 3.94 13.74 -0.35
CA GLU A 77 2.57 13.78 0.23
C GLU A 77 1.48 14.19 -0.77
N ASN A 78 1.81 14.99 -1.81
CA ASN A 78 0.86 15.40 -2.85
C ASN A 78 0.50 14.31 -3.88
N LYS A 79 1.15 13.13 -3.83
CA LYS A 79 0.87 12.00 -4.74
C LYS A 79 0.06 10.89 -4.08
N GLU A 80 -0.20 10.96 -2.77
CA GLU A 80 -1.14 10.06 -2.09
C GLU A 80 -2.59 10.52 -2.28
N ALA A 81 -3.00 10.50 -3.55
CA ALA A 81 -4.25 9.93 -4.00
C ALA A 81 -4.24 10.02 -5.52
N PRO A 82 -4.06 8.93 -6.28
CA PRO A 82 -5.08 8.71 -7.27
C PRO A 82 -6.36 8.59 -6.43
N GLU A 83 -7.19 9.63 -6.43
CA GLU A 83 -8.60 9.42 -6.16
C GLU A 83 -8.95 8.14 -6.93
N LYS A 84 -9.52 7.13 -6.26
CA LYS A 84 -10.05 5.95 -6.94
C LYS A 84 -11.09 6.46 -7.93
N LYS A 85 -10.62 6.89 -9.10
CA LYS A 85 -11.43 7.44 -10.17
C LYS A 85 -12.05 6.20 -10.77
N VAL A 86 -13.24 5.89 -10.27
CA VAL A 86 -14.07 4.82 -10.81
C VAL A 86 -14.25 5.18 -12.27
N MET A 87 -13.53 4.47 -13.14
CA MET A 87 -13.70 4.65 -14.57
C MET A 87 -15.02 3.98 -14.93
N PRO A 88 -15.98 4.68 -15.54
CA PRO A 88 -17.15 4.01 -16.09
C PRO A 88 -16.64 3.05 -17.17
N PHE A 89 -16.91 1.76 -16.99
CA PHE A 89 -16.72 0.77 -18.03
C PHE A 89 -18.04 0.63 -18.79
N THR A 90 -17.97 0.61 -20.11
CA THR A 90 -19.14 0.38 -20.96
C THR A 90 -19.33 -1.12 -21.09
N LEU A 91 -20.45 -1.64 -20.58
CA LEU A 91 -20.85 -3.02 -20.83
C LEU A 91 -21.27 -3.10 -22.31
N VAL A 92 -20.46 -3.76 -23.15
CA VAL A 92 -20.89 -4.11 -24.50
C VAL A 92 -21.74 -5.36 -24.37
N GLU A 93 -23.06 -5.19 -24.32
CA GLU A 93 -23.98 -6.30 -24.54
C GLU A 93 -23.85 -6.72 -26.01
N ASN A 94 -23.26 -7.89 -26.25
CA ASN A 94 -23.26 -8.55 -27.54
C ASN A 94 -24.71 -8.81 -27.95
N ASN A 95 -25.29 -7.89 -28.72
CA ASN A 95 -26.55 -8.11 -29.38
C ASN A 95 -26.24 -8.98 -30.60
N GLU A 96 -26.37 -10.30 -30.45
CA GLU A 96 -26.38 -11.22 -31.58
C GLU A 96 -27.46 -10.76 -32.58
N PRO A 97 -27.15 -10.65 -33.87
CA PRO A 97 -28.18 -10.34 -34.86
C PRO A 97 -29.20 -11.48 -34.87
N LYS A 98 -30.43 -11.20 -34.43
CA LYS A 98 -31.56 -12.09 -34.64
C LYS A 98 -31.77 -12.25 -36.14
N GLU A 99 -31.51 -13.44 -36.65
CA GLU A 99 -32.01 -13.91 -37.95
C GLU A 99 -33.53 -13.73 -37.98
N ASP A 100 -34.01 -12.81 -38.82
CA ASP A 100 -35.42 -12.68 -39.16
C ASP A 100 -35.85 -13.87 -40.03
N LYS A 101 -36.12 -15.01 -39.39
CA LYS A 101 -36.93 -16.07 -39.98
C LYS A 101 -38.40 -15.68 -39.88
N ASN A 102 -38.89 -14.91 -40.85
CA ASN A 102 -40.18 -15.09 -41.50
C ASN A 102 -40.63 -13.81 -42.24
N ARG A 103 -40.74 -13.90 -43.57
CA ARG A 103 -41.95 -13.42 -44.24
C ARG A 103 -42.33 -14.34 -45.41
N PRO A 104 -43.62 -14.69 -45.55
CA PRO A 104 -44.09 -15.76 -46.42
C PRO A 104 -44.56 -15.26 -47.81
N GLU A 105 -44.80 -16.26 -48.66
CA GLU A 105 -45.42 -16.29 -50.01
C GLU A 105 -44.59 -15.80 -51.20
#